data_AF-A0A1Y5SS53-F1
#
_entry.id   AF-A0A1Y5SS53-F1
#
_cell.length_a   1.000
_cell.length_b   1.000
_cell.length_c   1.000
_cell.angle_alpha   90.00
_cell.angle_beta   90.00
_cell.angle_gamma   90.00
#
_symmetry.space_group_name_H-M   'P 1'
#
loop_
_entity.id
_entity.type
_entity.pdbx_description
1 polymer ?
#
loop_
_entity_poly.entity_id
_entity_poly.type
_entity_poly.pdbx_seq_one_letter_code
_entity_poly.pdbx_strand_id
1 'polypeptide(L)'
;MEISKTPLTEEQIARRRAGRILARAIWRQRVIAANPDSTQKDRNQIWKTEGKAETRKAMQLIKRLEKSGISFSYTPPVKADKGAEGAETAA
;
A
#
# COMPACT_ATOMS: atom_id res chain seq x y z
N MET A 1 -24.35 -15.29 -19.38
CA MET A 1 -23.07 -14.72 -19.85
C MET A 1 -22.19 -14.51 -18.64
N GLU A 2 -21.18 -15.37 -18.45
CA GLU A 2 -20.23 -15.24 -17.35
C GLU A 2 -19.28 -14.07 -17.68
N ILE A 3 -19.34 -13.00 -16.88
CA ILE A 3 -18.43 -11.87 -17.02
C ILE A 3 -17.11 -12.29 -16.38
N SER A 4 -16.18 -12.80 -17.18
CA SER A 4 -14.81 -13.05 -16.72
C SER A 4 -14.18 -11.70 -16.34
N LYS A 5 -13.91 -11.52 -15.05
CA LYS A 5 -13.25 -10.31 -14.57
C LYS A 5 -11.79 -10.35 -15.01
N THR A 6 -11.38 -9.42 -15.87
CA THR A 6 -9.98 -9.29 -16.28
C THR A 6 -9.11 -9.15 -15.03
N PRO A 7 -8.06 -9.97 -14.87
CA PRO A 7 -7.14 -9.84 -13.76
C PRO A 7 -6.44 -8.48 -13.81
N LEU A 8 -6.12 -7.94 -12.64
CA LEU A 8 -5.41 -6.66 -12.54
C LEU A 8 -3.95 -6.84 -12.94
N THR A 9 -3.39 -5.84 -13.62
CA THR A 9 -1.95 -5.80 -13.89
C THR A 9 -1.15 -5.56 -12.60
N GLU A 10 0.13 -5.91 -12.59
CA GLU A 10 1.00 -5.67 -11.43
C GLU A 10 1.07 -4.19 -11.05
N GLU A 11 1.09 -3.30 -12.03
CA GLU A 11 1.05 -1.86 -11.82
C GLU A 11 -0.26 -1.40 -11.16
N GLN A 12 -1.39 -1.96 -11.57
CA GLN A 12 -2.69 -1.66 -10.94
C GLN A 12 -2.74 -2.15 -9.49
N ILE A 13 -2.15 -3.32 -9.22
CA ILE A 13 -2.03 -3.87 -7.87
C ILE A 13 -1.11 -2.97 -7.02
N ALA A 14 0.05 -2.60 -7.55
CA ALA A 14 1.01 -1.72 -6.90
C ALA A 14 0.39 -0.35 -6.60
N ARG A 15 -0.35 0.22 -7.55
CA ARG A 15 -1.06 1.48 -7.38
C ARG A 15 -2.12 1.41 -6.28
N ARG A 16 -2.93 0.34 -6.25
CA ARG A 16 -3.91 0.12 -5.16
C ARG A 16 -3.22 -0.03 -3.81
N ARG A 17 -2.08 -0.73 -3.77
CA ARG A 17 -1.26 -0.88 -2.56
C ARG A 17 -0.73 0.46 -2.09
N ALA A 18 -0.19 1.28 -2.99
CA ALA A 18 0.28 2.63 -2.68
C ALA A 18 -0.84 3.50 -2.10
N GLY A 19 -2.02 3.51 -2.72
CA GLY A 19 -3.19 4.24 -2.20
C GLY A 19 -3.60 3.77 -0.80
N ARG A 20 -3.57 2.46 -0.53
CA ARG A 20 -3.88 1.91 0.80
C ARG A 20 -2.83 2.28 1.85
N ILE A 21 -1.55 2.29 1.48
CA ILE A 21 -0.46 2.70 2.38
C ILE A 21 -0.63 4.18 2.74
N LEU A 22 -0.83 5.04 1.73
CA LEU A 22 -1.05 6.47 1.92
C LEU A 22 -2.27 6.74 2.81
N ALA A 23 -3.40 6.09 2.51
CA ALA A 23 -4.62 6.20 3.32
C ALA A 23 -4.36 5.84 4.78
N ARG A 24 -3.67 4.72 5.02
CA ARG A 24 -3.42 4.25 6.39
C ARG A 24 -2.44 5.14 7.15
N ALA A 25 -1.45 5.73 6.49
CA ALA A 25 -0.52 6.67 7.10
C ALA A 25 -1.25 7.95 7.57
N ILE A 26 -2.04 8.57 6.68
CA ILE A 26 -2.81 9.79 6.98
C ILE A 26 -3.85 9.53 8.07
N TRP A 27 -4.63 8.44 7.90
CA TRP A 27 -5.66 8.06 8.88
C TRP A 27 -5.04 7.79 10.25
N ARG A 28 -3.90 7.09 10.32
CA ARG A 28 -3.25 6.77 11.60
C ARG A 28 -2.80 8.02 12.35
N GLN A 29 -2.24 9.01 11.64
CA GLN A 29 -1.88 10.29 12.25
C GLN A 29 -3.11 10.98 12.86
N ARG A 30 -4.22 11.02 12.14
CA ARG A 30 -5.48 11.59 12.66
C ARG A 30 -6.04 10.83 13.85
N VAL A 31 -6.05 9.50 13.81
CA VAL A 31 -6.63 8.68 14.90
C VAL A 31 -5.78 8.73 16.16
N ILE A 32 -4.45 8.75 16.05
CA ILE A 32 -3.57 8.93 17.21
C ILE A 32 -3.74 10.33 17.79
N ALA A 33 -3.83 11.36 16.94
CA ALA A 33 -4.04 12.72 17.43
C ALA A 33 -5.41 12.90 18.12
N ALA A 34 -6.45 12.25 17.61
CA ALA A 34 -7.80 12.31 18.20
C ALA A 34 -7.97 11.39 19.43
N ASN A 35 -7.27 10.26 19.45
CA ASN A 35 -7.33 9.26 20.53
C ASN A 35 -5.91 8.80 20.89
N PRO A 36 -5.15 9.60 21.68
CA PRO A 36 -3.77 9.29 22.03
C PRO A 36 -3.62 7.93 22.73
N ASP A 37 -4.59 7.57 23.58
CA ASP A 37 -4.60 6.34 24.38
C ASP A 37 -5.15 5.12 23.63
N SER A 38 -5.53 5.28 22.35
CA SER A 38 -6.05 4.16 21.56
C SER A 38 -5.05 3.00 21.52
N THR A 39 -5.51 1.77 21.73
CA THR A 39 -4.63 0.61 21.58
C THR A 39 -4.47 0.26 20.10
N GLN A 40 -3.48 -0.57 19.79
CA GLN A 40 -3.32 -1.07 18.42
C GLN A 40 -4.54 -1.90 17.95
N LYS A 41 -5.21 -2.58 18.87
CA LYS A 41 -6.41 -3.38 18.60
C LYS A 41 -7.58 -2.48 18.19
N ASP A 42 -7.80 -1.38 18.92
CA ASP A 42 -8.87 -0.43 18.64
C ASP A 42 -8.66 0.25 17.29
N ARG A 43 -7.42 0.69 17.01
CA ARG A 43 -7.04 1.22 15.70
C ARG A 43 -7.34 0.24 14.58
N ASN A 44 -6.98 -1.03 14.75
CA ASN A 44 -7.26 -2.05 13.73
C ASN A 44 -8.77 -2.25 13.51
N GLN A 45 -9.58 -2.14 14.55
CA GLN A 45 -11.04 -2.26 14.45
C GLN A 45 -11.65 -1.06 13.71
N ILE A 46 -11.23 0.16 14.04
CA ILE A 46 -11.64 1.39 13.34
C ILE A 46 -11.20 1.34 11.86
N TRP A 47 -10.00 0.84 11.57
CA TRP A 47 -9.55 0.70 10.19
C TRP A 47 -10.43 -0.26 9.37
N LYS A 48 -11.01 -1.30 9.98
CA LYS A 48 -11.89 -2.23 9.25
C LYS A 48 -13.16 -1.54 8.76
N THR A 49 -13.68 -0.57 9.52
CA THR A 49 -14.89 0.16 9.17
C THR A 49 -14.59 1.30 8.20
N GLU A 50 -13.53 2.08 8.45
CA GLU A 50 -13.25 3.31 7.71
C GLU A 50 -12.28 3.13 6.54
N GLY A 51 -11.41 2.11 6.60
CA GLY A 51 -10.25 1.98 5.70
C GLY A 51 -10.62 1.92 4.22
N LYS A 52 -11.80 1.40 3.88
CA LYS A 52 -12.32 1.41 2.50
C LYS A 52 -12.60 2.83 2.01
N ALA A 53 -13.24 3.66 2.83
CA ALA A 53 -13.53 5.05 2.50
C ALA A 53 -12.23 5.87 2.42
N GLU A 54 -11.32 5.68 3.37
CA GLU A 54 -10.01 6.34 3.37
C GLU A 54 -9.17 5.96 2.15
N THR A 55 -9.18 4.69 1.75
CA THR A 55 -8.48 4.24 0.53
C THR A 55 -9.06 4.91 -0.72
N ARG A 56 -10.38 5.09 -0.81
CA ARG A 56 -10.98 5.82 -1.95
C ARG A 56 -10.53 7.27 -2.00
N LYS A 57 -10.48 7.96 -0.85
CA LYS A 57 -9.98 9.35 -0.76
C LYS A 57 -8.51 9.44 -1.21
N ALA A 58 -7.66 8.54 -0.73
CA ALA A 58 -6.26 8.49 -1.14
C ALA A 58 -6.09 8.23 -2.64
N MET A 59 -6.91 7.34 -3.22
CA MET A 59 -6.89 7.09 -4.67
C MET A 59 -7.33 8.32 -5.48
N GLN A 60 -8.27 9.13 -4.98
CA GLN A 60 -8.63 10.40 -5.62
C GLN A 60 -7.48 11.41 -5.57
N LEU A 61 -6.73 11.47 -4.47
CA LEU A 61 -5.53 12.31 -4.37
C LEU A 61 -4.45 11.87 -5.37
N ILE A 62 -4.18 10.57 -5.47
CA ILE A 62 -3.26 10.03 -6.49
C ILE A 62 -3.71 10.44 -7.90
N LYS A 63 -5.00 10.33 -8.21
CA LYS A 63 -5.53 10.75 -9.52
C LYS A 63 -5.36 12.26 -9.76
N ARG A 64 -5.43 13.09 -8.71
CA ARG A 64 -5.17 14.54 -8.83
C ARG A 64 -3.69 14.83 -9.11
N LEU A 65 -2.77 14.10 -8.45
CA LEU A 65 -1.33 14.21 -8.70
C LEU A 65 -0.98 13.85 -10.15
N GLU A 66 -1.58 12.78 -10.68
CA GLU A 66 -1.38 12.39 -12.07
C GLU A 66 -1.88 13.44 -13.05
N LYS A 67 -3.03 14.06 -12.75
CA LYS A 67 -3.56 15.18 -13.56
C LYS A 67 -2.65 16.41 -13.52
N SER A 68 -1.87 16.61 -12.46
CA SER A 68 -0.87 17.68 -12.38
C SER A 68 0.49 17.29 -12.99
N GLY A 69 0.59 16.14 -13.66
CA GLY A 69 1.82 15.68 -14.30
C GLY A 69 2.77 14.91 -13.37
N ILE A 70 2.34 14.55 -12.15
CA ILE A 70 3.14 13.75 -11.20
C ILE A 70 2.69 12.30 -11.29
N SER A 71 3.56 11.41 -11.74
CA SER A 71 3.29 9.98 -11.87
C SER A 71 4.00 9.16 -10.79
N PHE A 72 3.49 7.95 -10.54
CA PHE A 72 4.13 6.96 -9.67
C PHE A 72 4.63 5.81 -10.54
N SER A 73 5.92 5.48 -10.43
CA SER A 73 6.47 4.24 -10.98
C SER A 73 6.52 3.17 -9.90
N TYR A 74 6.16 1.94 -10.27
CA TYR A 74 6.38 0.79 -9.39
C TYR A 74 7.69 0.12 -9.77
N THR A 75 8.61 0.04 -8.81
CA THR A 75 9.79 -0.79 -8.91
C THR A 75 9.61 -1.95 -7.93
N PRO A 76 9.54 -3.21 -8.41
CA PRO A 76 9.44 -4.34 -7.50
C PRO A 76 10.70 -4.40 -6.62
N PRO A 77 10.57 -4.75 -5.33
CA PRO A 77 11.73 -4.89 -4.47
C PRO A 77 12.62 -6.01 -5.04
N VAL A 78 13.92 -5.74 -5.19
CA VAL A 78 14.91 -6.77 -5.49
C VAL A 78 14.88 -7.72 -4.30
N LYS A 79 14.39 -8.95 -4.50
CA LYS A 79 14.56 -10.00 -3.50
C LYS A 79 16.06 -10.22 -3.40
N ALA A 80 16.67 -9.87 -2.27
CA ALA A 80 18.03 -10.32 -2.00
C ALA A 80 17.96 -11.85 -1.98
N ASP A 81 18.46 -12.50 -3.02
CA ASP A 81 18.69 -13.93 -3.02
C ASP A 81 19.67 -14.20 -1.88
N LYS A 82 19.15 -14.72 -0.78
CA LYS A 82 19.98 -15.34 0.26
C LYS A 82 20.41 -16.69 -0.28
N GLY A 83 21.45 -16.71 -1.11
CA GLY A 83 21.99 -17.97 -1.62
C GLY A 83 23.05 -17.81 -2.70
N ALA A 84 24.27 -17.42 -2.30
CA ALA A 84 25.53 -17.85 -2.93
C ALA A 84 26.73 -17.20 -2.20
N GLU A 85 27.01 -17.62 -0.97
CA GLU A 85 28.34 -17.43 -0.40
C GLU A 85 28.65 -18.65 0.48
N GLY A 86 29.23 -19.66 -0.16
CA GLY A 86 29.42 -20.98 0.43
C GLY A 86 29.91 -22.02 -0.57
N ALA A 87 30.79 -21.62 -1.49
CA ALA A 87 31.64 -22.55 -2.22
C ALA A 87 32.86 -21.76 -2.71
N GLU A 88 34.04 -22.38 -2.59
CA GLU A 88 35.31 -21.95 -3.16
C GLU A 88 36.17 -20.99 -2.33
N THR A 89 36.84 -21.53 -1.30
CA THR A 89 38.31 -21.52 -1.19
C THR A 89 38.75 -22.47 -0.07
N ALA A 90 39.15 -23.68 -0.44
CA ALA A 90 40.08 -24.51 0.33
C ALA A 90 40.65 -25.54 -0.65
N ALA A 91 41.65 -25.10 -1.42
CA ALA A 91 42.62 -25.95 -2.10
C ALA A 91 43.91 -25.93 -1.28
#